data_AF-A0A674GLF7-F1
#
_entry.id   AF-A0A674GLF7-F1
#
_cell.length_a   1.000
_cell.length_b   1.000
_cell.length_c   1.000
_cell.angle_alpha   90.00
_cell.angle_beta   90.00
_cell.angle_gamma   90.00
#
_symmetry.space_group_name_H-M   'P 1'
#
loop_
_entity.id
_entity.type
_entity.pdbx_description
1 polymer ?
#
loop_
_entity_poly.entity_id
_entity_poly.type
_entity_poly.pdbx_seq_one_letter_code
_entity_poly.pdbx_strand_id
1 'polypeptide(L)'
;GATTPPFGRARCQRRETFSAEWLDLELSSRPEDGWCRREADTQRRETLEQRGAVRVLEQRSPWGLLRVGVLGQPLTQHLLPYARTLPVPLFAPSDLRGAKGGVPRTLSRSLSHEAQRG
;
A
#
# COMPACT_ATOMS: atom_id res chain seq x y z
N GLY A 1 15.95 -13.78 -10.11
CA GLY A 1 14.73 -13.44 -9.35
C GLY A 1 14.39 -14.62 -8.47
N ALA A 2 13.96 -14.37 -7.23
CA ALA A 2 13.45 -15.42 -6.37
C ALA A 2 11.95 -15.59 -6.67
N THR A 3 11.58 -16.70 -7.29
CA THR A 3 10.18 -17.05 -7.58
C THR A 3 9.60 -17.74 -6.35
N THR A 4 8.54 -17.19 -5.77
CA THR A 4 7.77 -17.84 -4.69
C THR A 4 7.09 -19.10 -5.26
N PRO A 5 7.12 -20.24 -4.56
CA PRO A 5 6.51 -21.48 -5.05
C PRO A 5 4.99 -21.34 -5.23
N PRO A 6 4.39 -22.10 -6.19
CA PRO A 6 2.97 -22.03 -6.49
C PRO A 6 2.10 -22.38 -5.28
N PHE A 7 0.99 -21.65 -5.12
CA PHE A 7 -0.05 -22.02 -4.16
C PHE A 7 -0.88 -23.17 -4.74
N GLY A 8 -0.88 -24.34 -4.09
CA GLY A 8 -1.64 -25.52 -4.50
C GLY A 8 -2.68 -25.92 -3.44
N ARG A 9 -3.94 -26.13 -3.87
CA ARG A 9 -5.00 -26.69 -3.01
C ARG A 9 -5.73 -27.80 -3.76
N ALA A 10 -5.85 -28.98 -3.14
CA ALA A 10 -6.66 -30.08 -3.63
C ALA A 10 -7.87 -30.31 -2.71
N ARG A 11 -9.06 -30.52 -3.29
CA ARG A 11 -10.28 -30.93 -2.59
C ARG A 11 -10.70 -32.31 -3.07
N CYS A 12 -10.28 -33.35 -2.34
CA CYS A 12 -10.49 -34.75 -2.70
C CYS A 12 -11.97 -35.17 -2.78
N GLN A 13 -12.86 -34.52 -2.02
CA GLN A 13 -14.30 -34.81 -2.03
C GLN A 13 -15.01 -34.38 -3.32
N ARG A 14 -14.48 -33.37 -4.04
CA ARG A 14 -15.06 -32.85 -5.29
C ARG A 14 -14.19 -33.11 -6.53
N ARG A 15 -13.07 -33.83 -6.39
CA ARG A 15 -12.04 -34.00 -7.43
C ARG A 15 -11.58 -32.67 -8.04
N GLU A 16 -11.44 -31.65 -7.21
CA GLU A 16 -11.01 -30.32 -7.65
C GLU A 16 -9.57 -30.07 -7.24
N THR A 17 -8.75 -29.66 -8.20
CA THR A 17 -7.40 -29.14 -7.98
C THR A 17 -7.35 -27.68 -8.40
N PHE A 18 -6.66 -26.86 -7.62
CA PHE A 18 -6.44 -25.45 -7.90
C PHE A 18 -4.97 -25.10 -7.69
N SER A 19 -4.36 -24.46 -8.68
CA SER A 19 -3.01 -23.90 -8.61
C SER A 19 -3.00 -22.47 -9.10
N ALA A 20 -2.11 -21.65 -8.51
CA ALA A 20 -1.88 -20.29 -8.94
C ALA A 20 -0.39 -19.93 -8.83
N GLU A 21 0.10 -19.23 -9.84
CA GLU A 21 1.46 -18.69 -9.93
C GLU A 21 1.37 -17.18 -10.21
N TRP A 22 2.24 -16.40 -9.57
CA TRP A 22 2.29 -14.96 -9.77
C TRP A 22 3.69 -14.41 -9.48
N LEU A 23 3.98 -13.22 -10.02
CA LEU A 23 5.17 -12.46 -9.68
C LEU A 23 4.98 -11.82 -8.29
N ASP A 24 5.45 -12.51 -7.26
CA ASP A 24 5.35 -12.06 -5.87
C ASP A 24 6.33 -10.92 -5.59
N LEU A 25 7.62 -11.10 -5.88
CA LEU A 25 8.66 -10.15 -5.49
C LEU A 25 9.52 -9.70 -6.68
N GLU A 26 9.60 -8.38 -6.85
CA GLU A 26 10.46 -7.72 -7.82
C GLU A 26 11.48 -6.83 -7.09
N LEU A 27 12.76 -6.94 -7.50
CA LEU A 27 13.85 -6.14 -6.97
C LEU A 27 14.51 -5.41 -8.14
N SER A 28 14.45 -4.08 -8.11
CA SER A 28 15.08 -3.22 -9.12
C SER A 28 16.20 -2.39 -8.51
N SER A 29 17.28 -2.19 -9.26
CA SER A 29 18.38 -1.29 -8.91
C SER A 29 18.20 0.04 -9.63
N ARG A 30 18.20 1.14 -8.88
CA ARG A 30 18.25 2.50 -9.43
C ARG A 30 19.71 2.99 -9.41
N PRO A 31 20.23 3.53 -10.52
CA PRO A 31 21.61 4.02 -10.59
C PRO A 31 21.82 5.19 -9.63
N GLU A 32 23.07 5.38 -9.20
CA GLU A 32 23.45 6.37 -8.18
C GLU A 32 23.12 7.81 -8.58
N ASP A 33 23.07 8.10 -9.89
CA ASP A 33 22.75 9.42 -10.43
C ASP A 33 21.33 9.89 -10.04
N GLY A 34 20.43 8.96 -9.71
CA GLY A 34 19.09 9.28 -9.22
C GLY A 34 19.02 9.61 -7.73
N TRP A 35 20.09 9.35 -6.96
CA TRP A 35 20.15 9.57 -5.52
C TRP A 35 21.52 10.17 -5.11
N CYS A 36 21.59 11.49 -5.12
CA CYS A 36 22.76 12.26 -4.66
C CYS A 36 22.33 13.25 -3.57
N ARG A 37 23.00 13.21 -2.43
CA ARG A 37 22.91 14.25 -1.39
C ARG A 37 24.21 15.04 -1.39
N ARG A 38 24.12 16.33 -1.69
CA ARG A 38 25.26 17.25 -1.67
C ARG A 38 25.02 18.34 -0.64
N GLU A 39 25.99 18.52 0.25
CA GLU A 39 26.01 19.55 1.27
C GLU A 39 27.25 20.41 1.06
N ALA A 40 27.08 21.73 1.17
CA ALA A 40 28.17 22.68 1.04
C ALA A 40 28.09 23.68 2.19
N ASP A 41 29.11 23.67 3.03
CA ASP A 41 29.32 24.69 4.05
C ASP A 41 30.32 25.72 3.51
N THR A 42 29.79 26.88 3.10
CA THR A 42 30.59 27.96 2.52
C THR A 42 31.43 28.70 3.57
N GLN A 43 31.04 28.68 4.85
CA GLN A 43 31.83 29.30 5.92
C GLN A 43 33.07 28.47 6.23
N ARG A 44 32.93 27.14 6.26
CA ARG A 44 34.04 26.22 6.50
C ARG A 44 34.81 25.80 5.25
N ARG A 45 34.29 26.15 4.06
CA ARG A 45 34.81 25.70 2.75
C ARG A 45 34.83 24.18 2.62
N GLU A 46 33.81 23.54 3.17
CA GLU A 46 33.67 22.09 3.15
C GLU A 46 32.52 21.69 2.23
N THR A 47 32.73 20.64 1.46
CA THR A 47 31.69 20.04 0.61
C THR A 47 31.64 18.55 0.86
N LEU A 48 30.46 18.06 1.21
CA LEU A 48 30.18 16.63 1.37
C LEU A 48 29.24 16.19 0.24
N GLU A 49 29.60 15.10 -0.43
CA GLU A 49 28.77 14.50 -1.46
C GLU A 49 28.59 13.01 -1.18
N GLN A 50 27.35 12.57 -1.05
CA GLN A 50 26.96 11.19 -0.84
C GLN A 50 26.14 10.72 -2.04
N ARG A 51 26.66 9.74 -2.77
CA ARG A 51 25.98 9.04 -3.86
C ARG A 51 25.90 7.56 -3.52
N GLY A 52 24.84 6.91 -3.95
CA GLY A 52 24.73 5.46 -3.78
C GLY A 52 23.59 4.86 -4.58
N ALA A 53 23.83 3.65 -5.10
CA ALA A 53 22.81 2.86 -5.76
C ALA A 53 21.72 2.45 -4.76
N VAL A 54 20.46 2.73 -5.09
CA VAL A 54 19.31 2.35 -4.26
C VAL A 54 18.64 1.13 -4.89
N ARG A 55 18.33 0.11 -4.08
CA ARG A 55 17.53 -1.03 -4.52
C ARG A 55 16.10 -0.86 -4.05
N VAL A 56 15.15 -0.88 -4.98
CA VAL A 56 13.72 -0.77 -4.71
C VAL A 56 13.11 -2.16 -4.77
N LEU A 57 12.37 -2.52 -3.73
CA LEU A 57 11.65 -3.78 -3.61
C LEU A 57 10.15 -3.53 -3.77
N GLU A 58 9.50 -4.35 -4.58
CA GLU A 58 8.06 -4.39 -4.76
C GLU A 58 7.55 -5.82 -4.55
N GLN A 59 6.60 -6.00 -3.64
CA GLN A 59 5.99 -7.29 -3.34
C GLN A 59 4.47 -7.23 -3.53
N ARG A 60 3.90 -8.14 -4.32
CA ARG A 60 2.48 -8.20 -4.67
C ARG A 60 1.87 -9.54 -4.29
N SER A 61 0.68 -9.49 -3.70
CA SER A 61 -0.08 -10.69 -3.37
C SER A 61 -1.43 -10.77 -4.12
N PRO A 62 -1.96 -11.98 -4.35
CA PRO A 62 -3.28 -12.17 -4.94
C PRO A 62 -4.43 -11.60 -4.10
N TRP A 63 -4.20 -11.36 -2.81
CA TRP A 63 -5.19 -10.79 -1.88
C TRP A 63 -5.22 -9.26 -1.88
N GLY A 64 -4.54 -8.63 -2.83
CA GLY A 64 -4.53 -7.17 -2.96
C GLY A 64 -3.61 -6.47 -1.96
N LEU A 65 -2.70 -7.18 -1.27
CA LEU A 65 -1.64 -6.52 -0.50
C LEU A 65 -0.45 -6.21 -1.41
N LEU A 66 -0.02 -4.95 -1.39
CA LEU A 66 1.19 -4.43 -2.00
C LEU A 66 2.14 -3.96 -0.90
N ARG A 67 3.41 -4.40 -0.93
CA ARG A 67 4.47 -3.86 -0.08
C ARG A 67 5.56 -3.29 -0.97
N VAL A 68 5.98 -2.04 -0.71
CA VAL A 68 6.95 -1.36 -1.57
C VAL A 68 7.85 -0.45 -0.75
N GLY A 69 9.11 -0.33 -1.17
CA GLY A 69 10.07 0.57 -0.52
C GLY A 69 11.51 0.32 -0.92
N VAL A 70 12.43 1.01 -0.24
CA VAL A 70 13.87 0.81 -0.41
C VAL A 70 14.32 -0.40 0.42
N LEU A 71 15.12 -1.28 -0.20
CA LEU A 71 15.69 -2.44 0.46
C LEU A 71 16.54 -2.02 1.67
N GLY A 72 16.28 -2.60 2.84
CA GLY A 72 16.93 -2.25 4.10
C GLY A 72 16.24 -1.14 4.89
N GLN A 73 15.16 -0.55 4.37
CA GLN A 73 14.28 0.38 5.08
C GLN A 73 12.91 -0.27 5.36
N PRO A 74 12.11 0.25 6.30
CA PRO A 74 10.73 -0.19 6.49
C PRO A 74 9.91 -0.03 5.20
N LEU A 75 9.23 -1.10 4.79
CA LEU A 75 8.38 -1.09 3.60
C LEU A 75 7.00 -0.52 3.92
N THR A 76 6.47 0.25 2.98
CA THR A 76 5.08 0.73 3.07
C THR A 76 4.14 -0.35 2.55
N GLN A 77 3.04 -0.59 3.27
CA GLN A 77 2.01 -1.56 2.87
C GLN A 77 0.74 -0.84 2.42
N HIS A 78 0.16 -1.28 1.32
CA HIS A 78 -1.09 -0.78 0.75
C HIS A 78 -2.07 -1.92 0.46
N LEU A 79 -3.37 -1.67 0.69
CA LEU A 79 -4.46 -2.53 0.25
C LEU A 79 -4.99 -2.02 -1.09
N LEU A 80 -5.17 -2.93 -2.05
CA LEU A 80 -5.64 -2.69 -3.40
C LEU A 80 -7.11 -3.13 -3.57
N PRO A 81 -7.91 -2.46 -4.42
CA PRO A 81 -7.54 -1.27 -5.18
C PRO A 81 -7.33 -0.06 -4.26
N TYR A 82 -6.31 0.75 -4.57
CA TYR A 82 -5.90 1.85 -3.70
C TYR A 82 -7.01 2.92 -3.63
N ALA A 83 -7.74 2.94 -2.53
CA ALA A 83 -8.79 3.94 -2.29
C ALA A 83 -8.17 5.20 -1.70
N ARG A 84 -8.05 6.26 -2.52
CA ARG A 84 -7.74 7.61 -2.03
C ARG A 84 -8.98 8.17 -1.35
N THR A 85 -9.18 7.83 -0.09
CA THR A 85 -10.13 8.58 0.75
C THR A 85 -9.50 9.94 1.01
N LEU A 86 -9.88 10.93 0.20
CA LEU A 86 -9.56 12.32 0.51
C LEU A 86 -10.20 12.63 1.87
N PRO A 87 -9.43 13.06 2.87
CA PRO A 87 -10.02 13.57 4.09
C PRO A 87 -10.84 14.81 3.72
N VAL A 88 -12.15 14.70 3.87
CA VAL A 88 -13.17 15.68 3.47
C VAL A 88 -13.43 15.72 1.95
N PRO A 89 -14.70 15.62 1.51
CA PRO A 89 -15.03 15.85 0.11
C PRO A 89 -14.76 17.32 -0.24
N LEU A 90 -13.63 17.60 -0.90
CA LEU A 90 -13.35 18.89 -1.57
C LEU A 90 -14.45 19.27 -2.58
N PHE A 91 -15.26 18.29 -2.97
CA PHE A 91 -16.38 18.42 -3.90
C PHE A 91 -17.73 18.01 -3.29
N ALA A 92 -17.94 18.20 -1.98
CA ALA A 92 -19.32 18.23 -1.52
C ALA A 92 -19.97 19.47 -2.15
N PRO A 93 -20.99 19.33 -3.03
CA PRO A 93 -21.72 20.49 -3.50
C PRO A 93 -22.20 21.25 -2.28
N SER A 94 -21.89 22.54 -2.23
CA SER A 94 -22.36 23.44 -1.18
C SER A 94 -23.87 23.23 -1.06
N ASP A 95 -24.31 22.75 0.10
CA ASP A 95 -25.70 22.48 0.44
C ASP A 95 -26.68 23.31 -0.40
N LEU A 96 -27.37 22.67 -1.34
CA LEU A 96 -28.64 23.18 -1.86
C LEU A 96 -29.68 23.04 -0.72
N ARG A 97 -29.43 23.73 0.40
CA ARG A 97 -30.35 23.92 1.53
C ARG A 97 -31.47 24.88 1.12
N GLY A 98 -32.16 24.49 0.07
CA GLY A 98 -33.26 25.20 -0.54
C GLY A 98 -34.32 24.27 -1.12
N ALA A 99 -34.45 23.03 -0.63
CA ALA A 99 -35.62 22.22 -0.95
C ALA A 99 -35.86 21.09 0.08
N LYS A 100 -36.74 21.39 1.03
CA LYS A 100 -37.66 20.48 1.73
C LYS A 100 -37.10 19.23 2.43
N GLY A 101 -36.99 19.36 3.76
CA GLY A 101 -37.47 18.41 4.76
C GLY A 101 -37.16 16.92 4.58
N GLY A 102 -36.08 16.45 5.22
CA GLY A 102 -35.82 15.03 5.38
C GLY A 102 -34.67 14.79 6.36
N VAL A 103 -35.04 14.58 7.63
CA VAL A 103 -34.29 14.01 8.78
C VAL A 103 -32.77 13.84 8.62
N PRO A 104 -31.94 14.44 9.51
CA PRO A 104 -30.51 14.13 9.53
C PRO A 104 -30.32 12.65 9.89
N ARG A 105 -29.79 11.86 8.96
CA ARG A 105 -29.32 10.51 9.24
C ARG A 105 -28.06 10.63 10.08
N THR A 106 -28.24 10.63 11.40
CA THR A 106 -27.14 10.38 12.33
C THR A 106 -26.66 8.95 12.08
N LEU A 107 -25.48 8.81 11.48
CA LEU A 107 -24.80 7.51 11.43
C LEU A 107 -24.32 7.20 12.84
N SER A 108 -25.24 6.65 13.63
CA SER A 108 -25.00 6.16 14.96
C SER A 108 -24.04 4.98 14.85
N ARG A 109 -22.89 5.17 15.47
CA ARG A 109 -21.85 4.17 15.68
C ARG A 109 -22.42 3.07 16.56
N SER A 110 -22.56 1.86 16.02
CA SER A 110 -22.85 0.67 16.81
C SER A 110 -21.82 -0.40 16.52
N LEU A 111 -20.70 -0.30 17.24
CA LEU A 111 -19.94 -1.47 17.65
C LEU A 111 -20.79 -2.19 18.70
N SER A 112 -21.20 -3.42 18.45
CA SER A 112 -21.65 -4.31 19.53
C SER A 112 -21.20 -5.72 19.22
N HIS A 113 -20.38 -6.21 20.15
CA HIS A 113 -19.89 -7.56 20.34
C HIS A 113 -20.94 -8.62 20.02
N GLU A 114 -20.53 -9.63 19.25
CA GLU A 114 -21.01 -10.99 19.49
C GLU A 114 -19.80 -11.88 19.72
N ALA A 115 -19.42 -11.97 21.00
CA ALA A 115 -18.58 -13.02 21.53
C ALA A 115 -19.47 -13.90 22.43
N GLN A 116 -19.51 -15.20 22.10
CA GLN A 116 -19.76 -16.35 22.98
C GLN A 116 -21.03 -16.32 23.86
N ARG A 117 -22.03 -17.12 23.47
CA ARG A 117 -22.65 -18.18 24.28
C ARG A 117 -23.71 -18.93 23.47
N GLY A 118 -23.59 -20.25 23.43
CA GLY A 118 -24.53 -21.19 22.82
C GLY A 118 -23.82 -22.45 22.41
#